data_AF-A0A2V4VNI7-F1
#
_entry.id   AF-A0A2V4VNI7-F1
#
_cell.length_a   1.000
_cell.length_b   1.000
_cell.length_c   1.000
_cell.angle_alpha   90.00
_cell.angle_beta   90.00
_cell.angle_gamma   90.00
#
_symmetry.space_group_name_H-M   'P 1'
#
loop_
_entity.id
_entity.type
_entity.pdbx_description
1 polymer ?
#
loop_
_entity_poly.entity_id
_entity_poly.type
_entity_poly.pdbx_seq_one_letter_code
_entity_poly.pdbx_strand_id
1 'polypeptide(L)'
;MTRTVQDVKFALHAIMDKLVGNHEEPFSTEEIETLIFAFESHILFDSVAHKFLPSLKGLHEIQEIAETDQAVDTFLGNEEKKEINHELVERSEMTKAILLSAIKEHILNDMRMRFGA
;
A
#
# COMPACT_ATOMS: atom_id res chain seq x y z
N MET A 1 -15.82 10.59 3.99
CA MET A 1 -15.15 11.84 4.44
C MET A 1 -14.32 12.37 3.28
N THR A 2 -14.35 13.68 3.00
CA THR A 2 -13.54 14.29 1.93
C THR A 2 -12.06 14.30 2.35
N ARG A 3 -11.25 13.40 1.77
CA ARG A 3 -9.78 13.41 1.95
C ARG A 3 -9.20 14.65 1.26
N THR A 4 -8.47 15.49 2.01
CA THR A 4 -7.80 16.65 1.43
C THR A 4 -6.39 16.28 0.98
N VAL A 5 -5.81 17.05 0.05
CA VAL A 5 -4.42 16.86 -0.41
C VAL A 5 -3.41 16.97 0.76
N GLN A 6 -3.74 17.74 1.80
CA GLN A 6 -2.91 17.84 3.01
C GLN A 6 -2.92 16.54 3.81
N ASP A 7 -4.07 15.88 3.96
CA ASP A 7 -4.18 14.60 4.66
C ASP A 7 -3.37 13.51 3.96
N VAL A 8 -3.41 13.50 2.63
CA VAL A 8 -2.61 12.59 1.80
C VAL A 8 -1.11 12.83 2.01
N LYS A 9 -0.68 14.10 2.09
CA LYS A 9 0.73 14.46 2.33
C LYS A 9 1.21 13.99 3.71
N PHE A 10 0.41 14.15 4.76
CA PHE A 10 0.76 13.67 6.10
C PHE A 10 0.81 12.14 6.17
N ALA A 11 -0.18 11.47 5.59
CA ALA A 11 -0.19 10.00 5.51
C ALA A 11 1.02 9.46 4.73
N LEU A 12 1.44 10.16 3.67
CA LEU A 12 2.63 9.83 2.88
C LEU A 12 3.91 9.81 3.71
N HIS A 13 4.06 10.70 4.69
CA HIS A 13 5.23 10.70 5.57
C HIS A 13 5.29 9.40 6.39
N ALA A 14 4.18 9.01 7.00
CA ALA A 14 4.08 7.76 7.75
C ALA A 14 4.34 6.53 6.86
N ILE A 15 3.76 6.53 5.65
CA ILE A 15 3.95 5.46 4.66
C ILE A 15 5.43 5.32 4.27
N MET A 16 6.10 6.44 4.00
CA MET A 16 7.51 6.44 3.63
C MET A 16 8.41 6.03 4.79
N ASP A 17 8.09 6.41 6.03
CA ASP A 17 8.82 5.94 7.22
C ASP A 17 8.73 4.42 7.39
N LYS A 18 7.55 3.83 7.16
CA LYS A 18 7.36 2.37 7.14
C LYS A 18 8.09 1.69 5.99
N LEU A 19 8.18 2.35 4.83
CA LEU A 19 8.91 1.84 3.66
C LEU A 19 10.42 1.76 3.92
N VAL A 20 11.00 2.79 4.55
CA VAL A 20 12.43 2.87 4.89
C VAL A 20 12.80 1.96 6.07
N GLY A 21 11.82 1.46 6.81
CA GLY A 21 12.03 0.59 7.97
C GLY A 21 12.24 1.36 9.27
N ASN A 22 11.86 2.64 9.33
CA ASN A 22 11.87 3.42 10.57
C ASN A 22 10.74 3.00 11.53
N HIS A 23 9.73 2.30 11.00
CA HIS A 23 8.61 1.73 11.77
C HIS A 23 8.39 0.27 11.34
N GLU A 24 8.33 -0.65 12.30
CA GLU A 24 8.11 -2.09 12.08
C GLU A 24 6.63 -2.45 11.89
N GLU A 25 5.71 -1.51 12.15
CA GLU A 25 4.29 -1.75 12.02
C GLU A 25 3.88 -2.02 10.56
N PRO A 26 3.04 -3.04 10.30
CA PRO A 26 2.44 -3.27 8.99
C PRO A 26 1.71 -2.03 8.46
N PHE A 27 1.59 -1.93 7.13
CA PHE A 27 0.70 -0.94 6.54
C PHE A 27 -0.74 -1.19 7.00
N SER A 28 -1.44 -0.15 7.43
CA SER A 28 -2.86 -0.22 7.76
C SER A 28 -3.72 -0.16 6.49
N THR A 29 -4.98 -0.57 6.60
CA THR A 29 -5.93 -0.50 5.48
C THR A 29 -6.13 0.95 5.02
N GLU A 30 -6.20 1.91 5.94
CA GLU A 30 -6.30 3.34 5.64
C GLU A 30 -5.07 3.88 4.88
N GLU A 31 -3.87 3.39 5.22
CA GLU A 31 -2.63 3.73 4.51
C GLU A 31 -2.63 3.19 3.08
N ILE A 32 -3.08 1.95 2.88
CA ILE A 32 -3.24 1.34 1.55
C ILE A 32 -4.29 2.09 0.74
N GLU A 33 -5.44 2.44 1.31
CA GLU A 33 -6.46 3.24 0.63
C GLU A 33 -5.95 4.64 0.27
N THR A 34 -5.12 5.23 1.13
CA THR A 34 -4.49 6.53 0.84
C THR A 34 -3.49 6.41 -0.30
N LEU A 35 -2.76 5.29 -0.40
CA LEU A 35 -1.92 4.99 -1.55
C LEU A 35 -2.71 4.79 -2.84
N ILE A 36 -3.82 4.05 -2.80
CA ILE A 36 -4.73 3.89 -3.94
C ILE A 36 -5.19 5.26 -4.41
N PHE A 37 -5.70 6.09 -3.50
CA PHE A 37 -6.16 7.43 -3.83
C PHE A 37 -5.05 8.31 -4.42
N ALA A 38 -3.84 8.25 -3.86
CA ALA A 38 -2.70 9.02 -4.36
C ALA A 38 -2.27 8.58 -5.77
N PHE A 39 -2.34 7.28 -6.07
CA PHE A 39 -2.02 6.72 -7.38
C PHE A 39 -3.11 7.08 -8.41
N GLU A 40 -4.40 6.96 -8.05
CA GLU A 40 -5.54 7.33 -8.91
C GLU A 40 -5.57 8.83 -9.22
N SER A 41 -5.22 9.66 -8.22
CA SER A 41 -5.24 11.12 -8.37
C SER A 41 -3.98 11.68 -9.03
N HIS A 42 -3.06 10.83 -9.50
CA HIS A 42 -1.74 11.21 -10.03
C HIS A 42 -0.95 12.14 -9.10
N ILE A 43 -1.14 12.02 -7.78
CA ILE A 43 -0.39 12.80 -6.78
C ILE A 43 1.03 12.23 -6.65
N LEU A 44 1.17 10.91 -6.82
CA LEU A 44 2.44 10.19 -6.76
C LEU A 44 2.72 9.48 -8.08
N PHE A 45 3.98 9.53 -8.50
CA PHE A 45 4.52 8.75 -9.63
C PHE A 45 3.74 8.90 -10.95
N ASP A 46 3.07 10.03 -11.16
CA ASP A 46 2.32 10.45 -12.36
C ASP A 46 1.67 9.28 -13.14
N SER A 47 2.03 9.13 -14.41
CA SER A 47 1.49 8.12 -15.33
C SER A 47 1.99 6.70 -15.07
N VAL A 48 2.96 6.54 -14.17
CA VAL A 48 3.60 5.26 -13.87
C VAL A 48 2.83 4.50 -12.79
N ALA A 49 2.31 5.23 -11.79
CA ALA A 49 1.60 4.67 -10.65
C ALA A 49 0.39 3.80 -11.04
N HIS A 50 -0.29 4.19 -12.13
CA HIS A 50 -1.50 3.51 -12.60
C HIS A 50 -1.30 2.04 -12.98
N LYS A 51 -0.09 1.66 -13.43
CA LYS A 51 0.23 0.26 -13.74
C LYS A 51 0.16 -0.65 -12.52
N PHE A 52 0.33 -0.08 -11.33
CA PHE A 52 0.41 -0.79 -10.06
C PHE A 52 -0.90 -0.74 -9.27
N LEU A 53 -1.87 0.08 -9.70
CA LEU A 53 -3.19 0.18 -9.06
C LEU A 53 -3.92 -1.17 -8.94
N PRO A 54 -3.95 -2.06 -9.96
CA PRO A 54 -4.63 -3.35 -9.83
C PRO A 54 -4.02 -4.21 -8.72
N SER A 55 -2.69 -4.21 -8.61
CA SER A 55 -1.99 -4.94 -7.53
C SER A 55 -2.31 -4.36 -6.16
N LEU A 56 -2.36 -3.04 -6.04
CA LEU A 56 -2.63 -2.36 -4.77
C LEU A 56 -4.10 -2.52 -4.33
N LYS A 57 -5.05 -2.55 -5.28
CA LYS A 57 -6.47 -2.87 -5.03
C LYS A 57 -6.67 -4.33 -4.63
N GLY A 58 -5.98 -5.26 -5.28
CA GLY A 58 -6.02 -6.68 -4.90
C GLY A 58 -5.60 -6.91 -3.44
N LEU A 59 -4.61 -6.17 -2.93
CA LEU A 59 -4.20 -6.23 -1.52
C LEU A 59 -5.24 -5.67 -0.54
N HIS A 60 -6.06 -4.71 -0.99
CA HIS A 60 -7.16 -4.16 -0.20
C HIS A 60 -8.33 -5.15 -0.13
N GLU A 61 -8.68 -5.78 -1.26
CA GLU A 61 -9.76 -6.77 -1.35
C GLU A 61 -9.48 -8.03 -0.51
N ILE A 62 -8.22 -8.47 -0.39
CA ILE A 62 -7.82 -9.60 0.47
C ILE A 62 -8.17 -9.33 1.94
N GLN A 63 -8.04 -8.09 2.41
CA GLN A 63 -8.39 -7.70 3.78
C GLN A 63 -9.92 -7.70 3.98
N GLU A 64 -10.69 -7.16 3.03
CA GLU A 64 -12.16 -7.14 3.14
C GLU A 64 -12.74 -8.56 3.22
N ILE A 65 -12.16 -9.51 2.47
CA ILE A 65 -12.55 -10.91 2.52
C ILE A 65 -12.18 -11.55 3.86
N ALA A 66 -10.96 -11.29 4.37
CA ALA A 66 -10.51 -11.80 5.67
C ALA A 66 -11.35 -11.24 6.85
N GLU A 67 -11.78 -9.99 6.79
CA GLU A 67 -12.64 -9.37 7.81
C GLU A 67 -14.10 -9.86 7.71
N THR A 68 -14.59 -10.16 6.50
CA THR A 68 -15.95 -10.66 6.29
C THR A 68 -16.12 -12.12 6.73
N ASP A 69 -15.12 -12.97 6.49
CA ASP A 69 -15.12 -14.36 7.01
C ASP A 69 -14.95 -14.40 8.55
N GLN A 70 -14.23 -13.43 9.14
CA GLN A 70 -14.09 -13.31 10.60
C GLN A 70 -15.39 -12.92 11.33
N ALA A 71 -16.35 -12.28 10.66
CA ALA A 71 -17.65 -11.96 11.27
C ALA A 71 -18.49 -13.22 11.56
N VAL A 72 -18.13 -14.37 10.98
CA VAL A 72 -18.85 -15.64 11.14
C VAL A 72 -18.24 -16.52 12.25
N ASP A 73 -16.95 -16.39 12.56
CA ASP A 73 -16.24 -17.25 13.52
C ASP A 73 -15.76 -16.48 14.77
N THR A 74 -16.68 -16.23 15.69
CA THR A 74 -16.43 -15.52 16.96
C THR A 74 -15.75 -16.41 18.03
N PHE A 75 -14.73 -17.20 17.68
CA PHE A 75 -13.97 -18.05 18.63
C PHE A 75 -12.54 -18.38 18.16
N LEU A 76 -11.75 -17.38 17.73
CA LEU A 76 -10.41 -17.66 17.19
C LEU A 76 -9.34 -17.93 18.28
N GLY A 77 -8.65 -19.06 18.15
CA GLY A 77 -7.58 -19.54 19.02
C GLY A 77 -6.24 -18.83 18.81
N ASN A 78 -5.23 -19.18 19.64
CA ASN A 78 -3.89 -18.57 19.58
C ASN A 78 -3.11 -18.88 18.29
N GLU A 79 -3.50 -19.90 17.51
CA GLU A 79 -2.85 -20.26 16.24
C GLU A 79 -3.35 -19.41 15.07
N GLU A 80 -4.66 -19.18 14.96
CA GLU A 80 -5.25 -18.28 13.95
C GLU A 80 -4.77 -16.83 14.12
N LYS A 81 -4.52 -16.38 15.36
CA LYS A 81 -3.89 -15.06 15.61
C LYS A 81 -2.45 -14.96 15.08
N LYS A 82 -1.70 -16.05 15.00
CA LYS A 82 -0.36 -16.04 14.40
C LYS A 82 -0.43 -16.01 12.88
N GLU A 83 -1.39 -16.72 12.32
CA GLU A 83 -1.64 -16.77 10.87
C GLU A 83 -2.09 -15.40 10.34
N ILE A 84 -3.03 -14.74 11.02
CA ILE A 84 -3.46 -13.37 10.70
C ILE A 84 -2.28 -12.38 10.76
N ASN A 85 -1.41 -12.49 11.77
CA ASN A 85 -0.22 -11.65 11.86
C ASN A 85 0.76 -11.91 10.72
N HIS A 86 0.89 -13.16 10.26
CA HIS A 86 1.72 -13.51 9.13
C HIS A 86 1.17 -12.90 7.82
N GLU A 87 -0.14 -12.99 7.58
CA GLU A 87 -0.79 -12.42 6.40
C GLU A 87 -0.67 -10.89 6.36
N LEU A 88 -0.82 -10.22 7.51
CA LEU A 88 -0.64 -8.76 7.61
C LEU A 88 0.81 -8.33 7.30
N VAL A 89 1.80 -9.13 7.74
CA VAL A 89 3.21 -8.89 7.41
C VAL A 89 3.45 -9.11 5.91
N GLU A 90 2.93 -10.20 5.33
CA GLU A 90 3.08 -10.49 3.91
C GLU A 90 2.43 -9.39 3.05
N ARG A 91 1.22 -8.96 3.39
CA ARG A 91 0.54 -7.81 2.75
C ARG A 91 1.39 -6.54 2.82
N SER A 92 2.01 -6.30 3.97
CA SER A 92 2.90 -5.15 4.17
C SER A 92 4.12 -5.24 3.26
N GLU A 93 4.75 -6.40 3.16
CA GLU A 93 5.89 -6.64 2.25
C GLU A 93 5.50 -6.46 0.78
N MET A 94 4.35 -6.98 0.37
CA MET A 94 3.82 -6.77 -0.98
C MET A 94 3.57 -5.29 -1.27
N THR A 95 3.03 -4.54 -0.30
CA THR A 95 2.84 -3.09 -0.41
C THR A 95 4.18 -2.37 -0.58
N LYS A 96 5.22 -2.75 0.18
CA LYS A 96 6.59 -2.20 0.01
C LYS A 96 7.12 -2.49 -1.39
N ALA A 97 6.97 -3.72 -1.88
CA ALA A 97 7.45 -4.13 -3.18
C ALA A 97 6.80 -3.34 -4.32
N ILE A 98 5.49 -3.07 -4.22
CA ILE A 98 4.78 -2.24 -5.18
C ILE A 98 5.30 -0.80 -5.15
N LEU A 99 5.45 -0.21 -3.96
CA LEU A 99 5.98 1.15 -3.81
C LEU A 99 7.38 1.30 -4.40
N LEU A 100 8.28 0.38 -4.09
CA LEU A 100 9.65 0.39 -4.63
C LEU A 100 9.65 0.22 -6.16
N SER A 101 8.75 -0.60 -6.69
CA SER A 101 8.59 -0.79 -8.14
C SER A 101 8.08 0.49 -8.81
N ALA A 102 7.11 1.17 -8.22
CA ALA A 102 6.58 2.44 -8.72
C ALA A 102 7.65 3.55 -8.68
N ILE A 103 8.41 3.65 -7.59
CA ILE A 103 9.54 4.58 -7.45
C ILE A 103 10.59 4.30 -8.53
N LYS A 104 11.00 3.04 -8.69
CA LYS A 104 12.00 2.64 -9.68
C LYS A 104 11.56 3.01 -11.10
N GLU A 105 10.34 2.64 -11.47
CA GLU A 105 9.79 2.90 -12.81
C GLU A 105 9.63 4.40 -13.05
N HIS A 106 9.23 5.18 -12.04
CA HIS A 106 9.19 6.64 -12.13
C HIS A 106 10.58 7.23 -12.40
N ILE A 107 11.60 6.83 -11.63
CA ILE A 107 12.99 7.27 -11.83
C ILE A 107 13.49 6.88 -13.23
N LEU A 108 13.26 5.64 -13.67
CA LEU A 108 13.68 5.18 -14.99
C LEU A 108 13.00 5.95 -16.13
N ASN A 109 11.71 6.25 -15.99
CA ASN A 109 10.98 7.08 -16.94
C ASN A 109 11.54 8.50 -16.99
N ASP A 110 11.82 9.10 -15.83
CA ASP A 110 12.46 10.42 -15.73
C ASP A 110 13.85 10.45 -16.38
N MET A 111 14.66 9.42 -16.13
CA MET A 111 15.98 9.27 -16.75
C MET A 111 15.85 9.15 -18.28
N ARG A 112 14.90 8.36 -18.77
CA ARG A 112 14.64 8.20 -20.20
C ARG A 112 14.23 9.52 -20.86
N MET A 113 13.39 10.30 -20.20
CA MET A 113 12.94 11.61 -20.69
C MET A 113 14.08 12.64 -20.72
N ARG A 114 14.97 12.62 -19.73
CA ARG A 114 16.05 13.60 -19.60
C ARG A 114 17.28 13.29 -20.44
N PHE A 115 17.63 12.00 -20.57
CA PHE A 115 18.88 11.58 -21.21
C PHE A 115 18.68 10.93 -22.58
N GLY A 116 17.44 10.67 -22.99
CA GLY A 116 17.13 9.92 -24.20
C GLY A 116 17.43 8.42 -24.03
N ALA A 117 16.60 7.58 -24.64
CA ALA A 117 16.89 6.14 -24.81
C ALA A 117 17.59 5.92 -26.15
#